data_AF-A0A939ZFS7-F1
#
_entry.id   AF-A0A939ZFS7-F1
#
_cell.length_a   1.000
_cell.length_b   1.000
_cell.length_c   1.000
_cell.angle_alpha   90.00
_cell.angle_beta   90.00
_cell.angle_gamma   90.00
#
_symmetry.space_group_name_H-M   'P 1'
#
loop_
_entity.id
_entity.type
_entity.pdbx_description
1 polymer ?
#
loop_
_entity_poly.entity_id
_entity_poly.type
_entity_poly.pdbx_seq_one_letter_code
_entity_poly.pdbx_strand_id
1 'polypeptide(L)'
;MVIQHNLASMFTQRELKVITGQRSKTTEKLSSGYRINRAADDAAGLTISEKMRSLVRGLDKASENIQDGISFLQVGEGALNEIHDMLHRITELAVKSANGTNTVEDRAAIDSEVQQIKKEMTRIYNSTEFNTLAIFKAPYIPDITTMPNDYELFNGADGSTPAGVLINHKRYTWDELGAPAVAGNTDWIKDIKDPANPDELIRLKINAGDTRENIHRVYVMEADDNGININNLQAGTWGGTIQQNGNTYSWSFHGMNLSFEAEEGDELTSIISKLNGDGITVNSWDAIPIGGTSKRAVSSTADSMTINVTNSNKNAIANWTYQIKADETGVGLVQTNGNDGLTHTKTNWSSFTNTNGGESFPISDWGTENEGSNPVTLDSTAQYKYTDSASGSGLTNGMTFTFSFPTSEVNKSQAISGLTQNLSGSSVSAPITSVESNAGATVTGYSGFNNFNFQRDKLNRDFGATGSSSAMSINVDRTMVKDGTVTDHEWRRELSEAYAKRIDTWLDQEIVTYGDIAGVVFVDNDGNPMDNLPDGATYNQNAP
;
A
#
# COMPACT_ATOMS: atom_id res chain seq x y z
N MET A 1 105.09 36.30 29.78
CA MET A 1 105.20 35.15 28.88
C MET A 1 104.79 33.91 29.66
N VAL A 2 103.84 33.12 29.17
CA VAL A 2 103.42 31.85 29.83
C VAL A 2 103.73 30.71 28.87
N ILE A 3 104.43 29.68 29.35
CA ILE A 3 104.94 28.58 28.52
C ILE A 3 104.03 27.33 28.62
N GLN A 4 103.35 27.14 29.75
CA GLN A 4 102.52 25.95 30.01
C GLN A 4 101.23 25.88 29.18
N HIS A 5 100.73 27.00 28.67
CA HIS A 5 99.57 27.04 27.78
C HIS A 5 99.75 28.11 26.69
N ASN A 6 99.47 27.75 25.44
CA ASN A 6 99.50 28.66 24.30
C ASN A 6 98.07 28.89 23.78
N LEU A 7 97.38 29.86 24.37
CA LEU A 7 96.00 30.22 24.04
C LEU A 7 95.81 30.58 22.57
N ALA A 8 96.78 31.26 21.94
CA ALA A 8 96.73 31.60 20.52
C ALA A 8 96.76 30.34 19.63
N SER A 9 97.64 29.38 19.93
CA SER A 9 97.69 28.10 19.22
C SER A 9 96.46 27.22 19.46
N MET A 10 95.88 27.26 20.66
CA MET A 10 94.63 26.53 20.96
C MET A 10 93.44 27.14 20.20
N PHE A 11 93.39 28.47 20.09
CA PHE A 11 92.36 29.18 19.32
C PHE A 11 92.48 28.87 17.81
N THR A 12 93.67 28.99 17.21
CA THR A 12 93.84 28.67 15.78
C THR A 12 93.58 27.19 15.47
N GLN A 13 93.92 26.26 16.38
CA GLN A 13 93.58 24.84 16.23
C GLN A 13 92.07 24.58 16.33
N ARG A 14 91.34 25.35 17.16
CA ARG A 14 89.87 25.29 17.22
C ARG A 14 89.24 25.75 15.90
N GLU A 15 89.67 26.90 15.37
CA GLU A 15 89.17 27.42 14.10
C GLU A 15 89.50 26.51 12.91
N LEU A 16 90.71 25.93 12.87
CA LEU A 16 91.08 24.94 11.85
C LEU A 16 90.17 23.71 11.88
N LYS A 17 89.76 23.23 13.07
CA LYS A 17 88.79 22.12 13.19
C LYS A 17 87.40 22.51 12.66
N VAL A 18 86.93 23.74 12.93
CA VAL A 18 85.66 24.25 12.40
C VAL A 18 85.68 24.31 10.87
N ILE A 19 86.71 24.93 10.28
CA ILE A 19 86.88 25.06 8.82
C ILE A 19 87.01 23.68 8.15
N THR A 20 87.76 22.75 8.75
CA THR A 20 87.90 21.38 8.22
C THR A 20 86.56 20.64 8.23
N GLY A 21 85.77 20.79 9.29
CA GLY A 21 84.41 20.23 9.37
C GLY A 21 83.46 20.83 8.33
N GLN A 22 83.50 22.15 8.12
CA GLN A 22 82.72 22.82 7.06
C GLN A 22 83.12 22.31 5.66
N ARG A 23 84.43 22.22 5.37
CA ARG A 23 84.93 21.71 4.10
C ARG A 23 84.49 20.27 3.83
N SER A 24 84.55 19.41 4.85
CA SER A 24 84.05 18.03 4.77
C SER A 24 82.56 17.98 4.42
N LYS A 25 81.71 18.79 5.05
CA LYS A 25 80.28 18.91 4.71
C LYS A 25 80.04 19.41 3.29
N THR A 26 80.82 20.38 2.80
CA THR A 26 80.68 20.85 1.41
C THR A 26 81.09 19.79 0.40
N THR A 27 82.12 18.99 0.69
CA THR A 27 82.52 17.86 -0.15
C THR A 27 81.45 16.77 -0.16
N GLU A 28 80.85 16.45 1.00
CA GLU A 28 79.74 15.49 1.11
C GLU A 28 78.57 15.87 0.20
N LYS A 29 78.14 17.15 0.26
CA LYS A 29 77.08 17.69 -0.61
C LYS A 29 77.44 17.59 -2.09
N LEU A 30 78.66 17.97 -2.47
CA LEU A 30 79.14 17.86 -3.84
C LEU A 30 79.16 16.40 -4.33
N SER A 31 79.61 15.44 -3.52
CA SER A 31 79.64 14.02 -3.89
C SER A 31 78.25 13.38 -3.97
N SER A 32 77.29 13.86 -3.18
CA SER A 32 75.92 13.33 -3.14
C SER A 32 75.00 13.86 -4.24
N GLY A 33 75.31 15.03 -4.81
CA GLY A 33 74.38 15.82 -5.63
C GLY A 33 73.24 16.50 -4.84
N TYR A 34 73.04 16.19 -3.56
CA TYR A 34 71.96 16.75 -2.74
C TYR A 34 72.43 17.93 -1.86
N ARG A 35 71.58 18.96 -1.80
CA ARG A 35 71.79 20.15 -0.94
C ARG A 35 71.58 19.85 0.56
N ILE A 36 70.78 18.84 0.88
CA ILE A 36 70.40 18.41 2.23
C ILE A 36 70.65 16.91 2.31
N ASN A 37 71.65 16.48 3.08
CA ASN A 37 71.98 15.04 3.22
C ASN A 37 71.56 14.46 4.57
N ARG A 38 71.32 15.32 5.57
CA ARG A 38 71.02 14.93 6.95
C ARG A 38 69.99 15.91 7.52
N ALA A 39 69.17 15.44 8.47
CA ALA A 39 68.18 16.30 9.15
C ALA A 39 68.81 17.52 9.86
N ALA A 40 70.09 17.43 10.22
CA ALA A 40 70.85 18.53 10.83
C ALA A 40 71.28 19.64 9.85
N ASP A 41 71.11 19.47 8.54
CA ASP A 41 71.38 20.52 7.54
C ASP A 41 70.16 21.44 7.33
N ASP A 42 68.96 20.86 7.23
CA ASP A 42 67.67 21.53 7.08
C ASP A 42 66.55 20.52 7.37
N ALA A 43 66.06 20.48 8.61
CA ALA A 43 65.06 19.50 9.04
C ALA A 43 63.72 19.68 8.30
N ALA A 44 63.26 20.93 8.14
CA ALA A 44 62.01 21.24 7.46
C ALA A 44 62.10 20.94 5.96
N GLY A 45 63.21 21.33 5.32
CA GLY A 45 63.50 21.01 3.92
C GLY A 45 63.58 19.50 3.67
N LEU A 46 64.18 18.73 4.57
CA LEU A 46 64.24 17.26 4.46
C LEU A 46 62.85 16.63 4.57
N THR A 47 62.03 17.04 5.55
CA THR A 47 60.65 16.54 5.70
C THR A 47 59.79 16.87 4.48
N ILE A 48 59.92 18.08 3.91
CA ILE A 48 59.22 18.46 2.68
C ILE A 48 59.74 17.63 1.49
N SER A 49 61.05 17.42 1.35
CA SER A 49 61.58 16.62 0.23
C SER A 49 61.20 15.15 0.32
N GLU A 50 61.16 14.55 1.51
CA GLU A 50 60.70 13.16 1.68
C GLU A 50 59.18 13.04 1.48
N LYS A 51 58.38 14.04 1.89
CA LYS A 51 56.96 14.11 1.53
C LYS A 51 56.79 14.15 0.00
N MET A 52 57.53 15.03 -0.70
CA MET A 52 57.49 15.11 -2.16
C MET A 52 57.96 13.80 -2.83
N ARG A 53 59.01 13.16 -2.32
CA ARG A 53 59.50 11.87 -2.82
C ARG A 53 58.53 10.71 -2.55
N SER A 54 57.74 10.78 -1.49
CA SER A 54 56.63 9.86 -1.25
C SER A 54 55.47 10.12 -2.21
N LEU A 55 55.13 11.39 -2.47
CA LEU A 55 54.09 11.78 -3.41
C LEU A 55 54.44 11.38 -4.85
N VAL A 56 55.67 11.63 -5.31
CA VAL A 56 56.14 11.21 -6.65
C VAL A 56 55.99 9.71 -6.81
N ARG A 57 56.53 8.89 -5.90
CA ARG A 57 56.37 7.41 -5.96
C ARG A 57 54.91 6.96 -5.91
N GLY A 58 54.05 7.67 -5.18
CA GLY A 58 52.61 7.41 -5.14
C GLY A 58 51.92 7.78 -6.46
N LEU A 59 52.31 8.87 -7.09
CA LEU A 59 51.80 9.32 -8.40
C LEU A 59 52.30 8.43 -9.54
N ASP A 60 53.55 7.96 -9.49
CA ASP A 60 54.10 7.00 -10.45
C ASP A 60 53.25 5.71 -10.43
N LYS A 61 52.95 5.18 -9.23
CA LYS A 61 52.06 4.00 -9.08
C LYS A 61 50.60 4.30 -9.39
N ALA A 62 50.10 5.49 -9.10
CA ALA A 62 48.77 5.88 -9.59
C ALA A 62 48.71 5.92 -11.12
N SER A 63 49.80 6.35 -11.80
CA SER A 63 49.87 6.37 -13.25
C SER A 63 49.93 4.96 -13.86
N GLU A 64 50.63 4.01 -13.23
CA GLU A 64 50.60 2.59 -13.62
C GLU A 64 49.17 2.03 -13.46
N ASN A 65 48.54 2.20 -12.30
CA ASN A 65 47.18 1.73 -12.05
C ASN A 65 46.13 2.37 -13.01
N ILE A 66 46.34 3.62 -13.44
CA ILE A 66 45.49 4.27 -14.45
C ILE A 66 45.66 3.61 -15.83
N GLN A 67 46.87 3.17 -16.18
CA GLN A 67 47.11 2.43 -17.43
C GLN A 67 46.40 1.06 -17.40
N ASP A 68 46.47 0.34 -16.28
CA ASP A 68 45.71 -0.90 -16.09
C ASP A 68 44.20 -0.66 -16.18
N GLY A 69 43.69 0.44 -15.59
CA GLY A 69 42.28 0.84 -15.70
C GLY A 69 41.85 1.20 -17.13
N ILE A 70 42.73 1.82 -17.92
CA ILE A 70 42.49 2.06 -19.36
C ILE A 70 42.45 0.71 -20.11
N SER A 71 43.35 -0.22 -19.81
CA SER A 71 43.36 -1.55 -20.42
C SER A 71 42.10 -2.36 -20.08
N PHE A 72 41.61 -2.30 -18.84
CA PHE A 72 40.33 -2.87 -18.42
C PHE A 72 39.16 -2.32 -19.26
N LEU A 73 39.08 -0.99 -19.38
CA LEU A 73 38.03 -0.33 -20.17
C LEU A 73 38.11 -0.72 -21.66
N GLN A 74 39.30 -0.85 -22.24
CA GLN A 74 39.49 -1.26 -23.63
C GLN A 74 39.03 -2.70 -23.91
N VAL A 75 39.25 -3.64 -22.98
CA VAL A 75 38.72 -5.00 -23.12
C VAL A 75 37.18 -4.99 -23.04
N GLY A 76 36.61 -4.19 -22.14
CA GLY A 76 35.17 -3.98 -22.07
C GLY A 76 34.59 -3.37 -23.36
N GLU A 77 35.19 -2.29 -23.86
CA GLU A 77 34.78 -1.63 -25.11
C GLU A 77 34.87 -2.58 -26.32
N GLY A 78 35.94 -3.39 -26.41
CA GLY A 78 36.07 -4.42 -27.45
C GLY A 78 34.92 -5.43 -27.45
N ALA A 79 34.58 -5.98 -26.29
CA ALA A 79 33.47 -6.92 -26.14
C ALA A 79 32.10 -6.26 -26.40
N LEU A 80 31.91 -5.00 -26.03
CA LEU A 80 30.69 -4.25 -26.34
C LEU A 80 30.53 -3.93 -27.83
N ASN A 81 31.64 -3.73 -28.56
CA ASN A 81 31.60 -3.56 -30.02
C ASN A 81 31.15 -4.85 -30.73
N GLU A 82 31.64 -6.03 -30.33
CA GLU A 82 31.13 -7.32 -30.84
C GLU A 82 29.64 -7.50 -30.55
N ILE A 83 29.18 -7.09 -29.35
CA ILE A 83 27.75 -7.07 -29.00
C ILE A 83 26.96 -6.07 -29.88
N HIS A 84 27.54 -4.92 -30.22
CA HIS A 84 26.93 -3.92 -31.09
C HIS A 84 26.73 -4.43 -32.52
N ASP A 85 27.74 -5.10 -33.09
CA ASP A 85 27.66 -5.72 -34.41
C ASP A 85 26.65 -6.89 -34.44
N MET A 86 26.59 -7.68 -33.37
CA MET A 86 25.54 -8.70 -33.19
C MET A 86 24.13 -8.11 -33.09
N LEU A 87 23.96 -6.99 -32.38
CA LEU A 87 22.68 -6.26 -32.33
C LEU A 87 22.29 -5.72 -33.71
N HIS A 88 23.24 -5.16 -34.46
CA HIS A 88 23.01 -4.78 -35.85
C HIS A 88 22.55 -5.97 -36.69
N ARG A 89 23.19 -7.13 -36.57
CA ARG A 89 22.74 -8.36 -37.24
C ARG A 89 21.32 -8.76 -36.85
N ILE A 90 20.94 -8.67 -35.57
CA ILE A 90 19.55 -8.90 -35.14
C ILE A 90 18.59 -7.91 -35.81
N THR A 91 18.96 -6.62 -35.96
CA THR A 91 18.09 -5.66 -36.67
C THR A 91 17.93 -5.98 -38.16
N GLU A 92 18.99 -6.42 -38.85
CA GLU A 92 18.89 -6.92 -40.23
C GLU A 92 17.92 -8.10 -40.33
N LEU A 93 18.05 -9.07 -39.42
CA LEU A 93 17.20 -10.26 -39.38
C LEU A 93 15.74 -9.93 -39.03
N ALA A 94 15.51 -8.97 -38.14
CA ALA A 94 14.16 -8.48 -37.81
C ALA A 94 13.50 -7.79 -39.02
N VAL A 95 14.21 -6.89 -39.70
CA VAL A 95 13.72 -6.23 -40.93
C VAL A 95 13.50 -7.27 -42.06
N LYS A 96 14.42 -8.22 -42.21
CA LYS A 96 14.27 -9.35 -43.14
C LYS A 96 12.99 -10.13 -42.83
N SER A 97 12.78 -10.55 -41.58
CA SER A 97 11.61 -11.30 -41.12
C SER A 97 10.30 -10.53 -41.30
N ALA A 98 10.30 -9.21 -41.11
CA ALA A 98 9.13 -8.36 -41.29
C ALA A 98 8.56 -8.38 -42.72
N ASN A 99 9.35 -8.76 -43.73
CA ASN A 99 8.88 -8.83 -45.12
C ASN A 99 7.76 -9.89 -45.30
N GLY A 100 6.65 -9.47 -45.91
CA GLY A 100 5.46 -10.30 -46.15
C GLY A 100 5.68 -11.45 -47.15
N THR A 101 6.80 -11.47 -47.87
CA THR A 101 7.14 -12.56 -48.82
C THR A 101 7.74 -13.81 -48.16
N ASN A 102 8.18 -13.74 -46.90
CA ASN A 102 8.79 -14.87 -46.22
C ASN A 102 7.75 -15.90 -45.76
N THR A 103 8.05 -17.18 -45.96
CA THR A 103 7.23 -18.28 -45.45
C THR A 103 7.38 -18.44 -43.92
N VAL A 104 6.57 -19.32 -43.32
CA VAL A 104 6.69 -19.67 -41.90
C VAL A 104 8.03 -20.38 -41.63
N GLU A 105 8.50 -21.19 -42.58
CA GLU A 105 9.78 -21.92 -42.49
C GLU A 105 10.98 -20.95 -42.54
N ASP A 106 10.94 -19.95 -43.43
CA ASP A 106 11.96 -18.88 -43.48
C ASP A 106 12.01 -18.08 -42.17
N ARG A 107 10.85 -17.77 -41.59
CA ARG A 107 10.75 -17.04 -40.31
C ARG A 107 11.30 -17.87 -39.15
N ALA A 108 11.07 -19.19 -39.14
CA ALA A 108 11.63 -20.09 -38.13
C ALA A 108 13.16 -20.22 -38.26
N ALA A 109 13.70 -20.25 -39.49
CA ALA A 109 15.15 -20.23 -39.71
C ALA A 109 15.79 -18.90 -39.24
N ILE A 110 15.12 -17.77 -39.49
CA ILE A 110 15.57 -16.45 -39.01
C ILE A 110 15.53 -16.38 -37.48
N ASP A 111 14.47 -16.87 -36.83
CA ASP A 111 14.43 -16.92 -35.36
C ASP A 111 15.56 -17.79 -34.81
N SER A 112 15.83 -18.96 -35.39
CA SER A 112 16.97 -19.80 -34.99
C SER A 112 18.32 -19.08 -35.05
N GLU A 113 18.55 -18.24 -36.08
CA GLU A 113 19.75 -17.39 -36.17
C GLU A 113 19.76 -16.33 -35.05
N VAL A 114 18.63 -15.66 -34.78
CA VAL A 114 18.49 -14.70 -33.67
C VAL A 114 18.71 -15.35 -32.30
N GLN A 115 18.23 -16.58 -32.07
CA GLN A 115 18.47 -17.30 -30.80
C GLN A 115 19.95 -17.68 -30.64
N GLN A 116 20.66 -18.01 -31.73
CA GLN A 116 22.11 -18.24 -31.69
C GLN A 116 22.87 -16.95 -31.36
N ILE A 117 22.52 -15.83 -31.99
CA ILE A 117 23.15 -14.53 -31.71
C ILE A 117 22.89 -14.10 -30.25
N LYS A 118 21.69 -14.29 -29.71
CA LYS A 118 21.40 -14.03 -28.28
C LYS A 118 22.25 -14.89 -27.35
N LYS A 119 22.46 -16.18 -27.66
CA LYS A 119 23.34 -17.06 -26.89
C LYS A 119 24.79 -16.58 -26.95
N GLU A 120 25.26 -16.15 -28.12
CA GLU A 120 26.63 -15.66 -28.29
C GLU A 120 26.86 -14.30 -27.61
N MET A 121 25.88 -13.38 -27.67
CA MET A 121 25.87 -12.15 -26.87
C MET A 121 25.98 -12.46 -25.37
N THR A 122 25.18 -13.42 -24.88
CA THR A 122 25.23 -13.86 -23.46
C THR A 122 26.58 -14.48 -23.13
N ARG A 123 27.17 -15.27 -24.04
CA ARG A 123 28.50 -15.86 -23.87
C ARG A 123 29.59 -14.79 -23.78
N ILE A 124 29.62 -13.81 -24.69
CA ILE A 124 30.60 -12.71 -24.64
C ILE A 124 30.44 -11.93 -23.33
N TYR A 125 29.20 -11.62 -22.94
CA TYR A 125 28.90 -10.92 -21.69
C TYR A 125 29.42 -11.68 -20.46
N ASN A 126 29.17 -12.99 -20.36
CA ASN A 126 29.60 -13.82 -19.23
C ASN A 126 31.11 -14.14 -19.25
N SER A 127 31.73 -14.27 -20.43
CA SER A 127 33.13 -14.74 -20.57
C SER A 127 34.16 -13.63 -20.77
N THR A 128 33.77 -12.35 -20.74
CA THR A 128 34.73 -11.25 -20.89
C THR A 128 35.39 -10.94 -19.55
N GLU A 129 36.68 -11.22 -19.45
CA GLU A 129 37.51 -10.99 -18.26
C GLU A 129 38.77 -10.17 -18.56
N PHE A 130 39.24 -9.44 -17.55
CA PHE A 130 40.54 -8.79 -17.51
C PHE A 130 41.26 -9.21 -16.22
N ASN A 131 42.42 -9.86 -16.33
CA ASN A 131 43.16 -10.37 -15.18
C ASN A 131 42.29 -11.23 -14.22
N THR A 132 41.54 -12.19 -14.78
CA THR A 132 40.56 -13.06 -14.08
C THR A 132 39.38 -12.34 -13.39
N LEU A 133 39.26 -11.02 -13.55
CA LEU A 133 38.09 -10.25 -13.14
C LEU A 133 37.11 -10.15 -14.32
N ALA A 134 35.92 -10.73 -14.18
CA ALA A 134 34.86 -10.58 -15.16
C ALA A 134 34.44 -9.09 -15.26
N ILE A 135 34.28 -8.57 -16.47
CA ILE A 135 34.01 -7.13 -16.69
C ILE A 135 32.53 -6.80 -16.60
N PHE A 136 31.68 -7.73 -17.03
CA PHE A 136 30.23 -7.53 -17.16
C PHE A 136 29.41 -8.51 -16.33
N LYS A 137 29.99 -9.17 -15.33
CA LYS A 137 29.34 -10.26 -14.61
C LYS A 137 27.97 -9.81 -14.07
N ALA A 138 26.88 -10.28 -14.69
CA ALA A 138 25.58 -10.13 -14.07
C ALA A 138 25.61 -10.95 -12.77
N PRO A 139 25.20 -10.38 -11.63
CA PRO A 139 24.95 -11.20 -10.46
C PRO A 139 23.83 -12.19 -10.80
N TYR A 140 23.85 -13.39 -10.21
CA TYR A 140 22.70 -14.28 -10.28
C TYR A 140 21.55 -13.61 -9.52
N ILE A 141 20.61 -13.03 -10.27
CA ILE A 141 19.33 -12.57 -9.75
C ILE A 141 18.40 -13.78 -9.80
N PRO A 142 17.93 -14.32 -8.67
CA PRO A 142 16.98 -15.42 -8.65
C PRO A 142 15.63 -14.98 -9.21
N ASP A 143 15.05 -15.82 -10.06
CA ASP A 143 13.67 -15.70 -10.50
C ASP A 143 12.72 -15.96 -9.33
N ILE A 144 11.72 -15.08 -9.15
CA ILE A 144 10.68 -15.22 -8.13
C ILE A 144 9.39 -15.70 -8.79
N THR A 145 8.89 -16.86 -8.39
CA THR A 145 7.71 -17.50 -9.01
C THR A 145 6.42 -17.37 -8.21
N THR A 146 6.50 -16.96 -6.94
CA THR A 146 5.34 -16.74 -6.05
C THR A 146 5.51 -15.47 -5.21
N MET A 147 4.40 -14.85 -4.83
CA MET A 147 4.40 -13.64 -3.99
C MET A 147 4.72 -13.97 -2.51
N PRO A 148 5.42 -13.07 -1.79
CA PRO A 148 5.67 -13.26 -0.36
C PRO A 148 4.38 -13.24 0.45
N ASN A 149 4.23 -14.21 1.37
CA ASN A 149 3.01 -14.42 2.16
C ASN A 149 3.01 -13.72 3.52
N ASP A 150 4.07 -12.97 3.81
CA ASP A 150 4.35 -12.38 5.11
C ASP A 150 4.30 -10.84 5.08
N TYR A 151 3.81 -10.25 3.99
CA TYR A 151 3.71 -8.81 3.77
C TYR A 151 2.35 -8.43 3.14
N GLU A 152 1.48 -7.79 3.91
CA GLU A 152 0.18 -7.28 3.44
C GLU A 152 -0.13 -5.89 4.01
N LEU A 153 -1.08 -5.19 3.38
CA LEU A 153 -1.69 -3.97 3.95
C LEU A 153 -2.87 -4.35 4.86
N PHE A 154 -3.02 -3.66 5.99
CA PHE A 154 -4.22 -3.75 6.82
C PHE A 154 -5.02 -2.44 6.83
N ASN A 155 -6.35 -2.56 6.81
CA ASN A 155 -7.24 -1.40 6.82
C ASN A 155 -7.48 -0.85 8.23
N GLY A 156 -7.80 0.44 8.31
CA GLY A 156 -8.20 1.13 9.52
C GLY A 156 -9.59 0.76 10.01
N ALA A 157 -10.08 1.51 11.01
CA ALA A 157 -11.38 1.27 11.63
C ALA A 157 -12.57 1.40 10.66
N ASP A 158 -12.39 2.17 9.57
CA ASP A 158 -13.37 2.33 8.49
C ASP A 158 -13.52 1.07 7.61
N GLY A 159 -12.54 0.16 7.65
CA GLY A 159 -12.47 -1.02 6.79
C GLY A 159 -12.10 -0.73 5.33
N SER A 160 -11.75 0.51 4.98
CA SER A 160 -11.53 0.96 3.59
C SER A 160 -10.19 1.65 3.34
N THR A 161 -9.59 2.33 4.32
CA THR A 161 -8.29 3.01 4.14
C THR A 161 -7.16 2.19 4.75
N PRO A 162 -6.03 1.96 4.05
CA PRO A 162 -4.86 1.32 4.65
C PRO A 162 -4.34 2.12 5.84
N ALA A 163 -4.18 1.47 6.99
CA ALA A 163 -3.69 2.08 8.23
C ALA A 163 -2.26 1.67 8.59
N GLY A 164 -1.71 0.69 7.87
CA GLY A 164 -0.33 0.23 8.02
C GLY A 164 -0.07 -1.07 7.27
N VAL A 165 1.07 -1.68 7.58
CA VAL A 165 1.52 -2.97 7.04
C VAL A 165 1.49 -4.05 8.11
N LEU A 166 1.15 -5.27 7.72
CA LEU A 166 1.36 -6.47 8.51
C LEU A 166 2.63 -7.15 8.00
N ILE A 167 3.58 -7.44 8.89
CA ILE A 167 4.83 -8.14 8.56
C ILE A 167 5.07 -9.24 9.60
N ASN A 168 5.29 -10.49 9.16
CA ASN A 168 5.43 -11.66 10.05
C ASN A 168 4.28 -11.76 11.09
N HIS A 169 3.04 -11.49 10.68
CA HIS A 169 1.84 -11.38 11.54
C HIS A 169 1.82 -10.23 12.56
N LYS A 170 2.86 -9.39 12.61
CA LYS A 170 2.88 -8.19 13.46
C LYS A 170 2.47 -6.94 12.67
N ARG A 171 1.61 -6.11 13.25
CA ARG A 171 1.17 -4.83 12.66
C ARG A 171 2.18 -3.72 12.92
N TYR A 172 2.38 -2.88 11.91
CA TYR A 172 3.12 -1.62 11.97
C TYR A 172 2.24 -0.53 11.35
N THR A 173 1.74 0.39 12.18
CA THR A 173 0.95 1.55 11.72
C THR A 173 1.82 2.56 10.98
N TRP A 174 1.21 3.39 10.12
CA TRP A 174 1.96 4.46 9.44
C TRP A 174 2.68 5.42 10.39
N ASP A 175 2.11 5.66 11.57
CA ASP A 175 2.67 6.57 12.57
C ASP A 175 3.89 5.96 13.30
N GLU A 176 3.85 4.67 13.64
CA GLU A 176 5.00 3.93 14.19
C GLU A 176 6.16 3.83 13.18
N LEU A 177 5.83 3.67 11.90
CA LEU A 177 6.81 3.67 10.82
C LEU A 177 7.42 5.06 10.60
N GLY A 178 6.61 6.12 10.78
CA GLY A 178 6.93 7.46 10.29
C GLY A 178 6.82 7.56 8.76
N ALA A 179 5.88 6.83 8.16
CA ALA A 179 5.68 6.77 6.72
C ALA A 179 4.96 8.03 6.20
N PRO A 180 5.59 8.83 5.31
CA PRO A 180 4.99 10.04 4.79
C PRO A 180 3.82 9.70 3.86
N ALA A 181 2.77 10.53 3.83
CA ALA A 181 1.61 10.28 2.97
C ALA A 181 1.98 10.13 1.48
N VAL A 182 2.96 10.93 1.03
CA VAL A 182 3.63 10.84 -0.27
C VAL A 182 5.13 11.00 -0.01
N ALA A 183 5.95 10.15 -0.62
CA ALA A 183 7.41 10.32 -0.56
C ALA A 183 7.85 11.55 -1.37
N GLY A 184 8.89 12.25 -0.89
CA GLY A 184 9.39 13.47 -1.51
C GLY A 184 10.22 13.20 -2.77
N ASN A 185 11.19 14.07 -3.04
CA ASN A 185 12.11 13.94 -4.18
C ASN A 185 13.15 12.80 -4.03
N THR A 186 13.05 11.99 -2.98
CA THR A 186 13.94 10.87 -2.65
C THR A 186 13.11 9.74 -2.06
N ASP A 187 13.52 8.51 -2.34
CA ASP A 187 12.91 7.32 -1.74
C ASP A 187 12.91 7.43 -0.21
N TRP A 188 11.75 7.14 0.40
CA TRP A 188 11.67 6.94 1.84
C TRP A 188 12.07 5.51 2.13
N ILE A 189 13.08 5.30 2.99
CA ILE A 189 13.56 3.97 3.36
C ILE A 189 13.50 3.86 4.89
N LYS A 190 12.98 2.73 5.38
CA LYS A 190 12.85 2.43 6.81
C LYS A 190 13.29 1.01 7.10
N ASP A 191 14.34 0.90 7.91
CA ASP A 191 14.79 -0.36 8.46
C ASP A 191 14.13 -0.59 9.84
N ILE A 192 13.64 -1.79 10.06
CA ILE A 192 12.94 -2.25 11.27
C ILE A 192 13.54 -3.60 11.66
N LYS A 193 13.65 -3.87 12.96
CA LYS A 193 13.94 -5.21 13.47
C LYS A 193 12.66 -5.86 13.95
N ASP A 194 12.42 -7.10 13.55
CA ASP A 194 11.32 -7.89 14.10
C ASP A 194 11.66 -8.31 15.53
N PRO A 195 10.83 -8.01 16.56
CA PRO A 195 11.05 -8.53 17.91
C PRO A 195 10.90 -10.06 18.00
N ALA A 196 10.19 -10.70 17.07
CA ALA A 196 10.07 -12.16 17.01
C ALA A 196 11.32 -12.81 16.41
N ASN A 197 11.95 -12.16 15.42
CA ASN A 197 13.19 -12.60 14.77
C ASN A 197 14.22 -11.45 14.78
N PRO A 198 14.96 -11.22 15.88
CA PRO A 198 15.85 -10.05 16.05
C PRO A 198 16.99 -9.94 15.03
N ASP A 199 17.28 -11.05 14.35
CA ASP A 199 18.29 -11.20 13.32
C ASP A 199 17.76 -10.85 11.92
N GLU A 200 16.44 -10.86 11.67
CA GLU A 200 15.85 -10.43 10.39
C GLU A 200 15.77 -8.90 10.30
N LEU A 201 16.32 -8.32 9.23
CA LEU A 201 16.21 -6.89 8.91
C LEU A 201 15.06 -6.63 7.94
N ILE A 202 13.94 -6.13 8.46
CA ILE A 202 12.81 -5.70 7.62
C ILE A 202 13.14 -4.32 7.04
N ARG A 203 13.41 -4.25 5.73
CA ARG A 203 13.56 -2.98 5.00
C ARG A 203 12.29 -2.66 4.22
N LEU A 204 11.75 -1.47 4.44
CA LEU A 204 10.61 -0.93 3.69
C LEU A 204 11.05 0.29 2.88
N LYS A 205 10.41 0.50 1.73
CA LYS A 205 10.72 1.55 0.76
C LYS A 205 9.43 2.14 0.18
N ILE A 206 9.37 3.45 0.01
CA ILE A 206 8.37 4.13 -0.84
C ILE A 206 9.19 4.93 -1.85
N ASN A 207 8.98 4.73 -3.16
CA ASN A 207 9.78 5.42 -4.18
C ASN A 207 9.47 6.93 -4.19
N ALA A 208 10.41 7.75 -4.64
CA ALA A 208 10.20 9.20 -4.77
C ALA A 208 8.92 9.54 -5.56
N GLY A 209 8.00 10.30 -4.95
CA GLY A 209 6.71 10.67 -5.54
C GLY A 209 5.56 9.66 -5.36
N ASP A 210 5.83 8.45 -4.88
CA ASP A 210 4.77 7.46 -4.60
C ASP A 210 4.01 7.78 -3.30
N THR A 211 2.75 7.34 -3.25
CA THR A 211 1.95 7.34 -2.01
C THR A 211 2.36 6.20 -1.08
N ARG A 212 2.15 6.34 0.23
CA ARG A 212 2.42 5.26 1.22
C ARG A 212 1.65 3.95 0.99
N GLU A 213 0.65 3.94 0.11
CA GLU A 213 -0.09 2.73 -0.27
C GLU A 213 0.74 1.86 -1.25
N ASN A 214 1.64 2.50 -2.01
CA ASN A 214 2.68 1.85 -2.84
C ASN A 214 3.98 1.63 -2.03
N ILE A 215 3.85 1.14 -0.80
CA ILE A 215 5.01 0.79 0.03
C ILE A 215 5.55 -0.59 -0.39
N HIS A 216 6.83 -0.70 -0.67
CA HIS A 216 7.51 -1.94 -1.03
C HIS A 216 8.29 -2.52 0.16
N ARG A 217 8.36 -3.84 0.27
CA ARG A 217 9.35 -4.51 1.13
C ARG A 217 10.55 -4.91 0.29
N VAL A 218 11.73 -4.50 0.74
CA VAL A 218 13.00 -4.83 0.09
C VAL A 218 13.56 -6.09 0.72
N TYR A 219 13.85 -7.09 -0.10
CA TYR A 219 14.61 -8.27 0.27
C TYR A 219 16.00 -8.14 -0.29
N VAL A 220 17.03 -8.23 0.55
CA VAL A 220 18.45 -8.22 0.17
C VAL A 220 19.03 -9.60 0.35
N MET A 221 19.69 -10.14 -0.68
CA MET A 221 20.31 -11.46 -0.65
C MET A 221 21.83 -11.39 -0.58
N GLU A 222 22.40 -12.25 0.25
CA GLU A 222 23.82 -12.56 0.31
C GLU A 222 24.01 -14.10 0.35
N ALA A 223 25.07 -14.62 -0.26
CA ALA A 223 25.45 -16.02 -0.24
C ALA A 223 26.79 -16.20 0.49
N ASP A 224 26.94 -17.31 1.22
CA ASP A 224 28.16 -17.68 1.92
C ASP A 224 28.46 -19.18 1.75
N ASP A 225 29.53 -19.68 2.40
CA ASP A 225 29.92 -21.09 2.34
C ASP A 225 28.88 -22.05 2.97
N ASN A 226 27.94 -21.54 3.78
CA ASN A 226 26.91 -22.34 4.44
C ASN A 226 25.60 -22.38 3.61
N GLY A 227 25.29 -21.30 2.89
CA GLY A 227 24.05 -21.19 2.14
C GLY A 227 23.75 -19.81 1.54
N ILE A 228 22.45 -19.51 1.49
CA ILE A 228 21.89 -18.23 1.10
C ILE A 228 21.22 -17.59 2.32
N ASN A 229 21.52 -16.32 2.54
CA ASN A 229 20.93 -15.46 3.56
C ASN A 229 20.09 -14.39 2.85
N ILE A 230 18.89 -14.10 3.35
CA ILE A 230 18.07 -12.99 2.89
C ILE A 230 17.70 -12.14 4.11
N ASN A 231 17.95 -10.83 4.05
CA ASN A 231 17.71 -9.89 5.16
C ASN A 231 18.37 -10.33 6.48
N ASN A 232 19.60 -10.86 6.40
CA ASN A 232 20.38 -11.48 7.49
C ASN A 232 19.81 -12.77 8.11
N LEU A 233 18.68 -13.30 7.60
CA LEU A 233 18.12 -14.59 8.00
C LEU A 233 18.56 -15.69 7.01
N GLN A 234 18.97 -16.86 7.51
CA GLN A 234 19.34 -17.98 6.65
C GLN A 234 18.11 -18.49 5.88
N ALA A 235 18.07 -18.20 4.58
CA ALA A 235 16.97 -18.59 3.69
C ALA A 235 17.09 -20.05 3.23
N GLY A 236 18.31 -20.54 3.06
CA GLY A 236 18.56 -21.96 2.83
C GLY A 236 20.04 -22.34 2.89
N THR A 237 20.33 -23.63 3.02
CA THR A 237 21.70 -24.17 3.10
C THR A 237 22.08 -25.01 1.87
N TRP A 238 23.36 -24.97 1.49
CA TRP A 238 23.89 -25.75 0.37
C TRP A 238 23.76 -27.26 0.65
N GLY A 239 23.14 -27.99 -0.28
CA GLY A 239 22.86 -29.43 -0.13
C GLY A 239 21.84 -29.79 0.95
N GLY A 240 21.17 -28.80 1.55
CA GLY A 240 20.13 -28.96 2.56
C GLY A 240 18.77 -28.51 2.05
N THR A 241 18.35 -27.30 2.43
CA THR A 241 17.07 -26.70 2.01
C THR A 241 17.08 -26.12 0.61
N ILE A 242 18.26 -25.82 0.04
CA ILE A 242 18.40 -25.44 -1.37
C ILE A 242 18.34 -26.72 -2.21
N GLN A 243 17.28 -26.89 -2.99
CA GLN A 243 17.10 -28.02 -3.89
C GLN A 243 17.80 -27.76 -5.23
N GLN A 244 18.75 -28.63 -5.57
CA GLN A 244 19.41 -28.65 -6.86
C GLN A 244 18.75 -29.69 -7.78
N ASN A 245 18.33 -29.29 -8.97
CA ASN A 245 17.82 -30.17 -10.02
C ASN A 245 18.58 -29.90 -11.33
N GLY A 246 19.60 -30.71 -11.61
CA GLY A 246 20.57 -30.42 -12.66
C GLY A 246 21.35 -29.14 -12.34
N ASN A 247 21.25 -28.14 -13.21
CA ASN A 247 21.90 -26.84 -13.05
C ASN A 247 21.05 -25.81 -12.29
N THR A 248 19.77 -26.08 -12.06
CA THR A 248 18.87 -25.15 -11.36
C THR A 248 18.94 -25.35 -9.85
N TYR A 249 19.19 -24.28 -9.11
CA TYR A 249 19.09 -24.22 -7.66
C TYR A 249 17.80 -23.50 -7.28
N SER A 250 17.07 -24.01 -6.28
CA SER A 250 15.77 -23.47 -5.87
C SER A 250 15.52 -23.60 -4.37
N TRP A 251 14.84 -22.61 -3.78
CA TRP A 251 14.47 -22.59 -2.36
C TRP A 251 13.22 -21.75 -2.13
N SER A 252 12.61 -21.90 -0.95
CA SER A 252 11.43 -21.13 -0.53
C SER A 252 11.77 -20.21 0.64
N PHE A 253 11.40 -18.93 0.55
CA PHE A 253 11.60 -17.93 1.61
C PHE A 253 10.35 -17.07 1.77
N HIS A 254 9.71 -17.09 2.95
CA HIS A 254 8.48 -16.34 3.26
C HIS A 254 7.38 -16.43 2.17
N GLY A 255 7.13 -17.64 1.66
CA GLY A 255 6.13 -17.89 0.61
C GLY A 255 6.59 -17.59 -0.83
N MET A 256 7.70 -16.89 -1.02
CA MET A 256 8.38 -16.78 -2.31
C MET A 256 9.14 -18.07 -2.63
N ASN A 257 9.01 -18.56 -3.85
CA ASN A 257 9.83 -19.62 -4.41
C ASN A 257 10.84 -18.98 -5.36
N LEU A 258 12.11 -19.04 -4.98
CA LEU A 258 13.24 -18.44 -5.69
C LEU A 258 14.05 -19.52 -6.42
N SER A 259 14.58 -19.20 -7.60
CA SER A 259 15.49 -20.10 -8.32
C SER A 259 16.47 -19.38 -9.24
N PHE A 260 17.66 -19.95 -9.45
CA PHE A 260 18.58 -19.52 -10.51
C PHE A 260 19.20 -20.73 -11.21
N GLU A 261 19.69 -20.54 -12.44
CA GLU A 261 20.39 -21.56 -13.22
C GLU A 261 21.90 -21.28 -13.23
N ALA A 262 22.70 -22.25 -12.76
CA ALA A 262 24.16 -22.21 -12.82
C ALA A 262 24.68 -22.67 -14.19
N GLU A 263 25.90 -22.28 -14.54
CA GLU A 263 26.53 -22.78 -15.78
C GLU A 263 27.12 -24.18 -15.57
N GLU A 264 27.16 -25.01 -16.62
CA GLU A 264 27.68 -26.38 -16.52
C GLU A 264 29.18 -26.37 -16.17
N GLY A 265 29.51 -26.87 -14.98
CA GLY A 265 30.89 -26.91 -14.46
C GLY A 265 31.28 -25.77 -13.51
N ASP A 266 30.36 -24.86 -13.15
CA ASP A 266 30.61 -23.89 -12.07
C ASP A 266 30.92 -24.58 -10.73
N GLU A 267 32.04 -24.22 -10.11
CA GLU A 267 32.31 -24.57 -8.71
C GLU A 267 31.46 -23.70 -7.75
N LEU A 268 31.17 -24.22 -6.54
CA LEU A 268 30.37 -23.51 -5.54
C LEU A 268 30.89 -22.09 -5.24
N THR A 269 32.22 -21.91 -5.20
CA THR A 269 32.87 -20.61 -5.03
C THR A 269 32.55 -19.61 -6.16
N SER A 270 32.44 -20.11 -7.40
CA SER A 270 31.99 -19.30 -8.56
C SER A 270 30.53 -18.90 -8.40
N ILE A 271 29.68 -19.84 -7.97
CA ILE A 271 28.24 -19.61 -7.74
C ILE A 271 28.02 -18.57 -6.63
N ILE A 272 28.70 -18.69 -5.49
CA ILE A 272 28.64 -17.72 -4.37
C ILE A 272 29.11 -16.33 -4.86
N SER A 273 30.22 -16.26 -5.60
CA SER A 273 30.68 -15.01 -6.21
C SER A 273 29.67 -14.41 -7.19
N LYS A 274 29.00 -15.23 -8.00
CA LYS A 274 27.93 -14.77 -8.91
C LYS A 274 26.69 -14.31 -8.12
N LEU A 275 26.30 -14.97 -7.01
CA LEU A 275 25.16 -14.58 -6.18
C LEU A 275 25.36 -13.29 -5.37
N ASN A 276 26.59 -12.96 -5.01
CA ASN A 276 26.92 -11.69 -4.32
C ASN A 276 27.27 -10.54 -5.28
N GLY A 277 27.45 -10.84 -6.58
CA GLY A 277 28.04 -9.92 -7.54
C GLY A 277 29.46 -9.46 -7.13
N ASP A 278 29.92 -8.37 -7.72
CA ASP A 278 31.27 -7.84 -7.47
C ASP A 278 31.36 -7.00 -6.17
N GLY A 279 30.49 -7.24 -5.19
CA GLY A 279 30.40 -6.49 -3.93
C GLY A 279 29.90 -5.04 -4.05
N ILE A 280 29.59 -4.58 -5.26
CA ILE A 280 29.05 -3.24 -5.55
C ILE A 280 27.53 -3.29 -5.76
N THR A 281 27.03 -4.37 -6.35
CA THR A 281 25.61 -4.60 -6.65
C THR A 281 24.96 -5.42 -5.54
N VAL A 282 24.16 -4.77 -4.70
CA VAL A 282 23.29 -5.47 -3.74
C VAL A 282 22.14 -6.12 -4.50
N ASN A 283 22.14 -7.46 -4.57
CA ASN A 283 21.01 -8.23 -5.09
C ASN A 283 19.78 -7.97 -4.22
N SER A 284 18.80 -7.25 -4.77
CA SER A 284 17.61 -6.83 -4.05
C SER A 284 16.35 -6.87 -4.89
N TRP A 285 15.23 -7.18 -4.23
CA TRP A 285 13.91 -7.28 -4.86
C TRP A 285 12.88 -6.50 -4.05
N ASP A 286 12.09 -5.68 -4.75
CA ASP A 286 11.00 -4.89 -4.17
C ASP A 286 9.68 -5.67 -4.29
N ALA A 287 9.18 -6.20 -3.19
CA ALA A 287 7.87 -6.83 -3.13
C ALA A 287 6.76 -5.79 -2.89
N ILE A 288 5.71 -5.84 -3.71
CA ILE A 288 4.46 -5.09 -3.51
C ILE A 288 3.61 -5.86 -2.48
N PRO A 289 2.94 -5.20 -1.53
CA PRO A 289 2.13 -5.88 -0.52
C PRO A 289 1.00 -6.65 -1.17
N ILE A 290 0.69 -7.82 -0.62
CA ILE A 290 -0.56 -8.48 -0.95
C ILE A 290 -1.70 -7.55 -0.53
N GLY A 291 -2.64 -7.30 -1.45
CA GLY A 291 -3.86 -6.56 -1.17
C GLY A 291 -4.72 -7.33 -0.16
N GLY A 292 -4.56 -6.99 1.12
CA GLY A 292 -5.28 -7.64 2.22
C GLY A 292 -6.79 -7.50 2.03
N THR A 293 -7.50 -8.63 2.04
CA THR A 293 -8.98 -8.62 2.12
C THR A 293 -9.48 -8.42 3.56
N SER A 294 -8.62 -7.85 4.41
CA SER A 294 -8.68 -7.91 5.87
C SER A 294 -9.96 -7.28 6.43
N LYS A 295 -10.86 -8.18 6.77
CA LYS A 295 -12.26 -7.93 7.13
C LYS A 295 -12.33 -7.15 8.45
N ARG A 296 -13.20 -6.14 8.47
CA ARG A 296 -13.67 -5.32 9.62
C ARG A 296 -13.28 -5.86 11.00
N ALA A 297 -12.59 -5.06 11.82
CA ALA A 297 -12.06 -5.49 13.14
C ALA A 297 -13.10 -6.09 14.13
N VAL A 298 -14.39 -5.77 13.96
CA VAL A 298 -15.50 -6.44 14.64
C VAL A 298 -16.61 -6.66 13.61
N SER A 299 -17.26 -7.81 13.67
CA SER A 299 -18.54 -8.07 12.98
C SER A 299 -19.66 -8.23 14.02
N SER A 300 -20.75 -7.49 13.85
CA SER A 300 -21.98 -7.68 14.62
C SER A 300 -23.11 -8.18 13.71
N THR A 301 -24.17 -8.71 14.32
CA THR A 301 -25.39 -9.10 13.61
C THR A 301 -26.35 -7.94 13.32
N ALA A 302 -26.22 -6.81 14.02
CA ALA A 302 -26.91 -5.54 13.76
C ALA A 302 -26.32 -4.42 14.65
N ASP A 303 -25.86 -3.32 14.05
CA ASP A 303 -25.27 -2.19 14.81
C ASP A 303 -26.28 -1.07 15.12
N SER A 304 -27.36 -0.99 14.34
CA SER A 304 -28.52 -0.14 14.60
C SER A 304 -29.81 -0.94 14.52
N MET A 305 -30.81 -0.56 15.31
CA MET A 305 -32.13 -1.17 15.29
C MET A 305 -33.19 -0.09 15.38
N THR A 306 -34.17 -0.13 14.46
CA THR A 306 -35.34 0.77 14.53
C THR A 306 -36.56 -0.01 14.97
N ILE A 307 -37.11 0.34 16.13
CA ILE A 307 -38.38 -0.15 16.65
C ILE A 307 -39.49 0.77 16.14
N ASN A 308 -40.31 0.25 15.23
CA ASN A 308 -41.48 0.95 14.71
C ASN A 308 -42.67 0.68 15.63
N VAL A 309 -43.10 1.71 16.34
CA VAL A 309 -44.22 1.70 17.29
C VAL A 309 -45.51 1.91 16.50
N THR A 310 -46.39 0.92 16.49
CA THR A 310 -47.66 1.00 15.73
C THR A 310 -48.89 0.89 16.63
N ASN A 311 -50.01 1.50 16.22
CA ASN A 311 -51.29 1.33 16.92
C ASN A 311 -51.97 0.00 16.55
N SER A 312 -53.14 -0.29 17.14
CA SER A 312 -53.94 -1.49 16.87
C SER A 312 -54.32 -1.69 15.39
N ASN A 313 -54.33 -0.61 14.59
CA ASN A 313 -54.57 -0.63 13.14
C ASN A 313 -53.27 -0.73 12.31
N LYS A 314 -52.12 -0.98 12.95
CA LYS A 314 -50.77 -1.02 12.37
C LYS A 314 -50.24 0.30 11.77
N ASN A 315 -50.90 1.43 12.05
CA ASN A 315 -50.38 2.73 11.64
C ASN A 315 -49.22 3.14 12.56
N ALA A 316 -48.14 3.65 11.98
CA ALA A 316 -46.98 4.14 12.73
C ALA A 316 -47.36 5.33 13.62
N ILE A 317 -46.96 5.27 14.89
CA ILE A 317 -47.10 6.32 15.89
C ILE A 317 -45.75 7.02 16.10
N ALA A 318 -44.69 6.24 16.24
CA ALA A 318 -43.33 6.70 16.47
C ALA A 318 -42.31 5.66 15.97
N ASN A 319 -41.10 6.11 15.64
CA ASN A 319 -39.97 5.24 15.37
C ASN A 319 -38.90 5.55 16.41
N TRP A 320 -38.42 4.52 17.11
CA TRP A 320 -37.34 4.63 18.07
C TRP A 320 -36.10 3.97 17.47
N THR A 321 -34.99 4.71 17.39
CA THR A 321 -33.73 4.19 16.85
C THR A 321 -32.73 4.01 17.96
N TYR A 322 -32.19 2.80 18.07
CA TYR A 322 -31.18 2.41 19.04
C TYR A 322 -29.91 2.01 18.30
N GLN A 323 -28.76 2.29 18.90
CA GLN A 323 -27.45 1.92 18.40
C GLN A 323 -26.65 1.20 19.47
N ILE A 324 -25.80 0.27 19.03
CA ILE A 324 -24.76 -0.27 19.89
C ILE A 324 -23.74 0.84 20.14
N LYS A 325 -23.36 1.02 21.41
CA LYS A 325 -22.25 1.88 21.79
C LYS A 325 -21.33 1.12 22.75
N ALA A 326 -20.06 1.10 22.40
CA ALA A 326 -19.00 0.60 23.26
C ALA A 326 -18.16 1.78 23.80
N ASP A 327 -17.55 1.58 24.96
CA ASP A 327 -16.50 2.45 25.50
C ASP A 327 -15.55 1.65 26.40
N GLU A 328 -14.67 2.34 27.12
CA GLU A 328 -13.67 1.72 27.99
C GLU A 328 -14.24 0.77 29.06
N THR A 329 -15.49 0.95 29.46
CA THR A 329 -16.09 0.17 30.56
C THR A 329 -16.93 -1.02 30.07
N GLY A 330 -17.54 -0.93 28.88
CA GLY A 330 -18.36 -2.01 28.34
C GLY A 330 -19.13 -1.64 27.09
N VAL A 331 -20.12 -2.48 26.76
CA VAL A 331 -21.02 -2.34 25.61
C VAL A 331 -22.45 -2.14 26.13
N GLY A 332 -23.22 -1.26 25.50
CA GLY A 332 -24.64 -1.03 25.80
C GLY A 332 -25.41 -0.49 24.59
N LEU A 333 -26.72 -0.33 24.77
CA LEU A 333 -27.58 0.34 23.79
C LEU A 333 -27.78 1.82 24.16
N VAL A 334 -27.78 2.68 23.16
CA VAL A 334 -28.10 4.10 23.28
C VAL A 334 -29.20 4.45 22.29
N GLN A 335 -30.27 5.08 22.77
CA GLN A 335 -31.30 5.65 21.90
C GLN A 335 -30.75 6.90 21.20
N THR A 336 -30.78 6.92 19.87
CA THR A 336 -30.35 8.06 19.05
C THR A 336 -31.51 8.83 18.42
N ASN A 337 -32.72 8.26 18.44
CA ASN A 337 -33.94 8.97 18.05
C ASN A 337 -35.17 8.45 18.81
N GLY A 338 -36.09 9.35 19.16
CA GLY A 338 -37.25 9.07 20.01
C GLY A 338 -37.00 9.25 21.51
N ASN A 339 -38.00 8.87 22.31
CA ASN A 339 -37.90 8.74 23.76
C ASN A 339 -38.80 7.55 24.15
N ASP A 340 -38.22 6.54 24.79
CA ASP A 340 -38.95 5.36 25.31
C ASP A 340 -39.12 5.36 26.84
N GLY A 341 -38.39 6.23 27.55
CA GLY A 341 -38.37 6.30 29.01
C GLY A 341 -37.69 5.13 29.72
N LEU A 342 -36.95 4.27 29.00
CA LEU A 342 -36.29 3.09 29.55
C LEU A 342 -34.84 3.36 29.93
N THR A 343 -34.28 2.52 30.82
CA THR A 343 -32.86 2.52 31.16
C THR A 343 -32.26 1.20 30.71
N HIS A 344 -31.43 1.23 29.65
CA HIS A 344 -30.76 0.05 29.11
C HIS A 344 -29.60 -0.42 30.00
N THR A 345 -29.41 -1.73 30.10
CA THR A 345 -28.36 -2.31 30.93
C THR A 345 -27.03 -2.38 30.18
N LYS A 346 -26.03 -1.61 30.62
CA LYS A 346 -24.67 -1.72 30.11
C LYS A 346 -23.98 -2.97 30.64
N THR A 347 -23.34 -3.72 29.75
CA THR A 347 -22.61 -4.96 30.06
C THR A 347 -21.11 -4.70 30.02
N ASN A 348 -20.40 -4.97 31.12
CA ASN A 348 -18.97 -4.75 31.22
C ASN A 348 -18.21 -5.78 30.37
N TRP A 349 -17.06 -5.40 29.81
CA TRP A 349 -16.24 -6.28 28.97
C TRP A 349 -15.94 -7.64 29.63
N SER A 350 -15.52 -7.62 30.90
CA SER A 350 -15.20 -8.82 31.69
C SER A 350 -16.39 -9.75 32.00
N SER A 351 -17.62 -9.36 31.66
CA SER A 351 -18.83 -10.17 31.86
C SER A 351 -19.33 -10.88 30.58
N PHE A 352 -18.72 -10.60 29.43
CA PHE A 352 -19.00 -11.34 28.19
C PHE A 352 -18.28 -12.68 28.18
N THR A 353 -19.02 -13.76 27.96
CA THR A 353 -18.50 -15.13 27.79
C THR A 353 -18.79 -15.63 26.37
N ASN A 354 -17.86 -16.39 25.77
CA ASN A 354 -18.08 -17.04 24.48
C ASN A 354 -19.30 -17.98 24.53
N THR A 355 -20.22 -17.86 23.56
CA THR A 355 -21.42 -18.70 23.47
C THR A 355 -21.23 -19.98 22.65
N ASN A 356 -20.09 -20.14 21.97
CA ASN A 356 -19.78 -21.31 21.16
C ASN A 356 -18.97 -22.34 21.96
N GLY A 357 -19.69 -23.28 22.59
CA GLY A 357 -19.22 -24.63 22.93
C GLY A 357 -17.93 -24.80 23.76
N GLY A 358 -18.07 -24.97 25.08
CA GLY A 358 -17.10 -25.72 25.90
C GLY A 358 -16.44 -24.90 27.01
N GLU A 359 -15.63 -23.91 26.67
CA GLU A 359 -14.81 -23.17 27.63
C GLU A 359 -15.17 -21.68 27.66
N SER A 360 -15.40 -21.16 28.88
CA SER A 360 -15.89 -19.80 29.12
C SER A 360 -14.73 -18.84 29.38
N PHE A 361 -14.18 -18.26 28.32
CA PHE A 361 -13.21 -17.17 28.42
C PHE A 361 -13.92 -15.80 28.54
N PRO A 362 -13.73 -15.05 29.65
CA PRO A 362 -14.21 -13.68 29.77
C PRO A 362 -13.30 -12.70 29.04
N ILE A 363 -13.85 -11.59 28.51
CA ILE A 363 -13.05 -10.51 27.91
C ILE A 363 -12.49 -9.59 29.02
N SER A 364 -11.60 -10.15 29.87
CA SER A 364 -11.08 -9.50 31.08
C SER A 364 -9.74 -8.78 30.90
N ASP A 365 -8.92 -9.26 29.98
CA ASP A 365 -7.70 -8.59 29.53
C ASP A 365 -7.96 -8.01 28.12
N TRP A 366 -7.19 -7.02 27.70
CA TRP A 366 -7.24 -6.46 26.35
C TRP A 366 -5.85 -6.34 25.71
N GLY A 367 -4.80 -6.79 26.41
CA GLY A 367 -3.43 -6.39 26.16
C GLY A 367 -3.20 -4.93 26.57
N THR A 368 -2.19 -4.67 27.40
CA THR A 368 -1.76 -3.29 27.65
C THR A 368 -0.91 -2.79 26.48
N GLU A 369 -1.04 -1.51 26.13
CA GLU A 369 -0.38 -0.90 24.96
C GLU A 369 1.16 -0.83 25.03
N ASN A 370 1.78 -1.39 26.06
CA ASN A 370 3.21 -1.64 26.12
C ASN A 370 3.50 -2.99 26.82
N GLU A 371 4.39 -3.76 26.20
CA GLU A 371 5.11 -4.94 26.68
C GLU A 371 4.30 -6.21 27.06
N GLY A 372 4.42 -7.24 26.21
CA GLY A 372 4.82 -8.58 26.68
C GLY A 372 3.77 -9.52 27.26
N SER A 373 2.47 -9.18 27.23
CA SER A 373 1.38 -10.12 27.55
C SER A 373 0.60 -10.48 26.29
N ASN A 374 0.42 -11.78 26.04
CA ASN A 374 -0.31 -12.29 24.87
C ASN A 374 -1.65 -11.55 24.70
N PRO A 375 -2.02 -11.11 23.49
CA PRO A 375 -3.37 -10.64 23.23
C PRO A 375 -4.35 -11.76 23.60
N VAL A 376 -5.56 -11.39 24.04
CA VAL A 376 -6.61 -12.38 24.29
C VAL A 376 -6.74 -13.20 23.02
N THR A 377 -6.47 -14.51 23.13
CA THR A 377 -6.56 -15.43 22.01
C THR A 377 -8.04 -15.72 21.77
N LEU A 378 -8.72 -14.71 21.22
CA LEU A 378 -10.11 -14.78 20.83
C LEU A 378 -10.15 -15.73 19.64
N ASP A 379 -10.66 -16.94 19.85
CA ASP A 379 -10.97 -17.84 18.74
C ASP A 379 -11.76 -17.04 17.69
N SER A 380 -11.35 -17.08 16.42
CA SER A 380 -12.02 -16.34 15.34
C SER A 380 -13.44 -16.85 15.05
N THR A 381 -13.84 -17.96 15.69
CA THR A 381 -15.20 -18.50 15.74
C THR A 381 -15.96 -18.13 17.03
N ALA A 382 -15.33 -17.46 18.01
CA ALA A 382 -15.98 -17.04 19.25
C ALA A 382 -17.08 -16.00 18.98
N GLN A 383 -18.27 -16.26 19.53
CA GLN A 383 -19.39 -15.33 19.48
C GLN A 383 -19.71 -14.84 20.88
N TYR A 384 -19.86 -13.53 21.00
CA TYR A 384 -20.24 -12.84 22.22
C TYR A 384 -21.66 -12.33 22.09
N LYS A 385 -22.45 -12.54 23.12
CA LYS A 385 -23.87 -12.20 23.15
C LYS A 385 -24.11 -11.08 24.14
N TYR A 386 -24.63 -9.96 23.66
CA TYR A 386 -25.26 -8.96 24.51
C TYR A 386 -26.76 -9.24 24.60
N THR A 387 -27.34 -9.02 25.77
CA THR A 387 -28.79 -9.10 25.97
C THR A 387 -29.19 -7.97 26.90
N ASP A 388 -29.92 -6.99 26.38
CA ASP A 388 -30.50 -5.94 27.20
C ASP A 388 -31.63 -6.51 28.06
N SER A 389 -31.57 -6.19 29.35
CA SER A 389 -32.51 -6.62 30.38
C SER A 389 -33.50 -5.53 30.78
N ALA A 390 -33.50 -4.38 30.09
CA ALA A 390 -34.53 -3.37 30.24
C ALA A 390 -35.93 -3.99 30.04
N SER A 391 -36.78 -3.85 31.05
CA SER A 391 -38.14 -4.37 31.06
C SER A 391 -39.12 -3.22 31.27
N GLY A 392 -40.06 -3.08 30.32
CA GLY A 392 -41.00 -1.98 30.26
C GLY A 392 -42.10 -2.23 29.24
N SER A 393 -43.05 -1.30 29.13
CA SER A 393 -44.28 -1.44 28.35
C SER A 393 -44.02 -1.58 26.85
N GLY A 394 -43.89 -2.83 26.37
CA GLY A 394 -43.77 -3.19 24.95
C GLY A 394 -42.58 -4.10 24.60
N LEU A 395 -41.59 -4.24 25.49
CA LEU A 395 -40.37 -5.02 25.26
C LEU A 395 -40.27 -6.21 26.24
N THR A 396 -41.15 -7.20 26.09
CA THR A 396 -41.24 -8.33 27.04
C THR A 396 -40.16 -9.39 26.89
N ASN A 397 -39.37 -9.38 25.81
CA ASN A 397 -38.39 -10.44 25.50
C ASN A 397 -36.92 -9.96 25.48
N GLY A 398 -36.66 -8.70 25.81
CA GLY A 398 -35.33 -8.07 25.71
C GLY A 398 -34.82 -7.90 24.27
N MET A 399 -33.72 -7.17 24.10
CA MET A 399 -33.02 -7.04 22.82
C MET A 399 -31.70 -7.80 22.87
N THR A 400 -31.46 -8.69 21.91
CA THR A 400 -30.26 -9.52 21.83
C THR A 400 -29.56 -9.30 20.51
N PHE A 401 -28.25 -9.08 20.55
CA PHE A 401 -27.37 -9.16 19.37
C PHE A 401 -26.13 -9.98 19.71
N THR A 402 -25.55 -10.60 18.68
CA THR A 402 -24.25 -11.26 18.76
C THR A 402 -23.20 -10.49 17.96
N PHE A 403 -21.98 -10.48 18.46
CA PHE A 403 -20.80 -9.94 17.78
C PHE A 403 -19.62 -10.92 17.91
N SER A 404 -18.68 -10.83 16.97
CA SER A 404 -17.49 -11.67 16.88
C SER A 404 -16.30 -10.86 16.42
N PHE A 405 -15.12 -11.28 16.84
CA PHE A 405 -13.84 -10.73 16.40
C PHE A 405 -13.31 -11.65 15.28
N PRO A 406 -13.23 -11.19 14.01
CA PRO A 406 -12.85 -12.06 12.90
C PRO A 406 -11.34 -12.33 12.81
N THR A 407 -10.54 -11.64 13.62
CA THR A 407 -9.11 -11.87 13.81
C THR A 407 -8.85 -12.32 15.25
N SER A 408 -7.83 -13.16 15.45
CA SER A 408 -7.43 -13.67 16.77
C SER A 408 -6.95 -12.60 17.75
N GLU A 409 -6.67 -11.40 17.24
CA GLU A 409 -6.16 -10.26 18.00
C GLU A 409 -6.92 -9.00 17.59
N VAL A 410 -7.50 -8.29 18.56
CA VAL A 410 -8.19 -7.00 18.40
C VAL A 410 -7.93 -6.18 19.67
N ASN A 411 -7.41 -4.96 19.53
CA ASN A 411 -7.18 -4.08 20.68
C ASN A 411 -8.48 -3.37 21.11
N LYS A 412 -8.50 -2.86 22.35
CA LYS A 412 -9.70 -2.27 22.95
C LYS A 412 -10.24 -1.07 22.18
N SER A 413 -9.36 -0.21 21.65
CA SER A 413 -9.74 0.97 20.85
C SER A 413 -10.40 0.57 19.53
N GLN A 414 -9.88 -0.46 18.86
CA GLN A 414 -10.45 -1.06 17.66
C GLN A 414 -11.79 -1.76 17.93
N ALA A 415 -11.94 -2.43 19.06
CA ALA A 415 -13.21 -3.03 19.47
C ALA A 415 -14.29 -1.97 19.77
N ILE A 416 -13.92 -0.91 20.50
CA ILE A 416 -14.79 0.23 20.80
C ILE A 416 -15.23 0.92 19.50
N SER A 417 -14.27 1.25 18.65
CA SER A 417 -14.52 1.90 17.35
C SER A 417 -15.35 1.00 16.44
N GLY A 418 -15.07 -0.30 16.43
CA GLY A 418 -15.76 -1.31 15.62
C GLY A 418 -17.24 -1.50 15.97
N LEU A 419 -17.60 -1.42 17.25
CA LEU A 419 -18.98 -1.57 17.74
C LEU A 419 -19.79 -0.26 17.78
N THR A 420 -19.16 0.91 17.71
CA THR A 420 -19.82 2.23 17.90
C THR A 420 -20.16 2.91 16.56
N GLN A 421 -20.34 2.13 15.50
CA GLN A 421 -20.46 2.64 14.13
C GLN A 421 -21.91 2.78 13.64
N ASN A 422 -22.16 3.80 12.82
CA ASN A 422 -23.41 3.94 12.08
C ASN A 422 -23.46 2.97 10.89
N LEU A 423 -23.86 1.71 11.13
CA LEU A 423 -24.08 0.74 10.06
C LEU A 423 -25.57 0.47 9.86
N SER A 424 -25.94 0.18 8.60
CA SER A 424 -27.32 -0.03 8.17
C SER A 424 -27.91 -1.28 8.82
N GLY A 425 -28.77 -1.08 9.82
CA GLY A 425 -29.35 -2.16 10.62
C GLY A 425 -30.87 -2.25 10.54
N SER A 426 -31.38 -3.43 10.87
CA SER A 426 -32.73 -3.90 10.57
C SER A 426 -33.85 -3.18 11.31
N SER A 427 -35.06 -3.21 10.73
CA SER A 427 -36.27 -2.73 11.39
C SER A 427 -37.03 -3.86 12.10
N VAL A 428 -37.54 -3.56 13.29
CA VAL A 428 -38.42 -4.42 14.08
C VAL A 428 -39.72 -3.65 14.32
N SER A 429 -40.88 -4.27 14.12
CA SER A 429 -42.18 -3.61 14.35
C SER A 429 -42.83 -4.17 15.60
N ALA A 430 -43.15 -3.29 16.56
CA ALA A 430 -43.80 -3.63 17.81
C ALA A 430 -45.16 -2.90 17.91
N PRO A 431 -46.29 -3.62 18.01
CA PRO A 431 -47.59 -2.99 18.22
C PRO A 431 -47.78 -2.57 19.68
N ILE A 432 -48.14 -1.31 19.92
CA ILE A 432 -48.71 -0.91 21.22
C ILE A 432 -50.10 -1.52 21.31
N THR A 433 -50.24 -2.45 22.25
CA THR A 433 -51.47 -3.21 22.47
C THR A 433 -52.33 -2.68 23.61
N SER A 434 -51.81 -1.78 24.46
CA SER A 434 -52.63 -1.03 25.43
C SER A 434 -51.96 0.27 25.89
N VAL A 435 -52.79 1.22 26.31
CA VAL A 435 -52.43 2.34 27.18
C VAL A 435 -53.36 2.23 28.38
N GLU A 436 -52.83 1.97 29.58
CA GLU A 436 -53.66 1.89 30.78
C GLU A 436 -54.19 3.28 31.14
N SER A 437 -55.51 3.41 31.22
CA SER A 437 -56.17 4.52 31.89
C SER A 437 -57.13 3.97 32.94
N ASN A 438 -57.16 4.64 34.08
CA ASN A 438 -57.72 4.10 35.32
C ASN A 438 -59.26 4.20 35.35
N ALA A 439 -59.98 3.23 34.75
CA ALA A 439 -61.33 2.80 35.16
C ALA A 439 -61.90 1.67 34.25
N GLY A 440 -62.22 0.51 34.84
CA GLY A 440 -63.06 -0.51 34.21
C GLY A 440 -62.32 -1.57 33.38
N ALA A 441 -61.77 -2.60 34.04
CA ALA A 441 -61.07 -3.70 33.38
C ALA A 441 -61.99 -4.88 33.01
N THR A 442 -61.73 -5.54 31.88
CA THR A 442 -61.90 -7.00 31.71
C THR A 442 -60.94 -7.56 30.64
N VAL A 443 -60.49 -8.81 30.84
CA VAL A 443 -59.43 -9.56 30.12
C VAL A 443 -60.03 -10.91 29.64
N THR A 444 -59.52 -11.67 28.65
CA THR A 444 -58.15 -11.79 28.09
C THR A 444 -58.17 -12.29 26.63
N GLY A 445 -57.05 -12.10 25.93
CA GLY A 445 -56.35 -13.02 24.98
C GLY A 445 -57.01 -14.22 24.27
N TYR A 446 -56.37 -14.57 23.14
CA TYR A 446 -56.51 -15.78 22.33
C TYR A 446 -57.77 -15.93 21.43
N SER A 447 -57.63 -16.84 20.46
CA SER A 447 -58.52 -17.03 19.31
C SER A 447 -59.82 -17.79 19.65
N GLY A 448 -60.97 -17.23 19.25
CA GLY A 448 -62.24 -17.96 19.21
C GLY A 448 -63.43 -17.01 18.97
N PHE A 449 -64.28 -17.34 17.99
CA PHE A 449 -65.42 -16.56 17.48
C PHE A 449 -65.01 -15.30 16.67
N ASN A 450 -65.43 -15.11 15.41
CA ASN A 450 -66.73 -15.28 14.70
C ASN A 450 -67.64 -14.05 14.84
N ASN A 451 -67.39 -13.07 13.97
CA ASN A 451 -68.14 -11.82 13.75
C ASN A 451 -68.12 -10.78 14.88
N PHE A 452 -68.32 -9.48 14.60
CA PHE A 452 -67.88 -8.57 13.52
C PHE A 452 -68.44 -7.21 13.94
N ASN A 453 -67.72 -6.09 13.81
CA ASN A 453 -68.38 -4.78 13.78
C ASN A 453 -67.50 -3.73 13.11
N PHE A 454 -67.97 -3.18 11.99
CA PHE A 454 -67.31 -2.12 11.24
C PHE A 454 -68.23 -0.91 11.20
N GLN A 455 -67.72 0.26 11.62
CA GLN A 455 -68.36 1.54 11.34
C GLN A 455 -67.87 2.09 9.99
N ARG A 456 -68.75 2.81 9.28
CA ARG A 456 -68.57 3.21 7.88
C ARG A 456 -67.60 4.38 7.71
N ASP A 457 -66.98 4.42 6.53
CA ASP A 457 -66.24 5.58 6.01
C ASP A 457 -67.17 6.78 5.70
N LYS A 458 -66.58 7.97 5.67
CA LYS A 458 -67.15 9.31 5.48
C LYS A 458 -67.86 9.52 4.14
N LEU A 459 -67.83 8.55 3.22
CA LEU A 459 -68.39 8.59 1.86
C LEU A 459 -69.64 7.71 1.65
N ASN A 460 -70.19 7.10 2.70
CA ASN A 460 -71.56 6.55 2.72
C ASN A 460 -71.90 5.51 1.60
N ARG A 461 -70.92 4.70 1.17
CA ARG A 461 -71.16 3.53 0.27
C ARG A 461 -71.63 2.31 1.07
N ASP A 462 -72.53 1.50 0.52
CA ASP A 462 -73.02 0.28 1.21
C ASP A 462 -72.02 -0.88 1.18
N PHE A 463 -72.10 -1.74 2.21
CA PHE A 463 -71.29 -2.95 2.33
C PHE A 463 -71.78 -4.04 1.36
N GLY A 464 -71.03 -4.28 0.30
CA GLY A 464 -71.05 -5.55 -0.43
C GLY A 464 -70.06 -6.52 0.20
N ALA A 465 -70.55 -7.53 0.92
CA ALA A 465 -69.74 -8.54 1.60
C ALA A 465 -69.03 -9.48 0.58
N THR A 466 -67.98 -10.22 0.89
CA THR A 466 -67.65 -10.86 2.18
C THR A 466 -66.16 -10.96 2.44
N GLY A 467 -65.74 -10.71 3.69
CA GLY A 467 -64.72 -11.56 4.26
C GLY A 467 -65.31 -12.96 4.42
N SER A 468 -64.85 -13.91 3.62
CA SER A 468 -65.16 -15.31 3.80
C SER A 468 -63.86 -16.09 4.00
N SER A 469 -63.80 -16.82 5.10
CA SER A 469 -62.88 -17.94 5.29
C SER A 469 -63.59 -19.27 4.94
N SER A 470 -64.54 -19.25 4.00
CA SER A 470 -65.18 -20.41 3.32
C SER A 470 -66.13 -19.94 2.20
N ALA A 471 -65.94 -20.43 0.98
CA ALA A 471 -66.57 -19.90 -0.24
C ALA A 471 -68.08 -20.15 -0.36
N MET A 472 -68.77 -19.26 -1.08
CA MET A 472 -70.08 -19.53 -1.69
C MET A 472 -70.05 -19.12 -3.17
N SER A 473 -70.53 -20.00 -4.04
CA SER A 473 -70.59 -19.81 -5.48
C SER A 473 -71.95 -19.27 -5.94
N ILE A 474 -71.96 -18.54 -7.04
CA ILE A 474 -73.10 -18.44 -7.96
C ILE A 474 -72.56 -18.34 -9.39
N ASN A 475 -73.31 -18.86 -10.35
CA ASN A 475 -72.82 -19.37 -11.63
C ASN A 475 -73.38 -18.56 -12.82
N VAL A 476 -72.55 -18.38 -13.87
CA VAL A 476 -72.96 -18.26 -15.30
C VAL A 476 -73.68 -16.93 -15.66
N ASP A 477 -73.36 -16.21 -16.75
CA ASP A 477 -73.22 -16.68 -18.14
C ASP A 477 -72.16 -15.97 -19.04
N ARG A 478 -71.99 -16.50 -20.25
CA ARG A 478 -70.94 -16.24 -21.28
C ARG A 478 -71.17 -14.95 -22.12
N THR A 479 -70.28 -14.44 -23.00
CA THR A 479 -69.77 -15.08 -24.25
C THR A 479 -68.59 -14.32 -24.91
N MET A 480 -68.01 -14.92 -25.95
CA MET A 480 -66.71 -14.65 -26.63
C MET A 480 -66.89 -14.28 -28.13
N VAL A 481 -65.78 -14.03 -28.86
CA VAL A 481 -65.59 -13.98 -30.36
C VAL A 481 -66.15 -12.74 -31.11
N LYS A 482 -65.73 -12.29 -32.32
CA LYS A 482 -64.80 -12.79 -33.40
C LYS A 482 -64.25 -11.65 -34.33
N ASP A 483 -63.26 -11.97 -35.17
CA ASP A 483 -62.81 -11.29 -36.42
C ASP A 483 -62.06 -9.93 -36.33
N GLY A 484 -61.27 -9.48 -37.33
CA GLY A 484 -60.82 -10.12 -38.58
C GLY A 484 -60.00 -9.19 -39.54
N THR A 485 -58.78 -9.62 -39.91
CA THR A 485 -57.99 -9.34 -41.15
C THR A 485 -57.74 -7.93 -41.75
N VAL A 486 -56.50 -7.43 -41.54
CA VAL A 486 -55.43 -7.04 -42.52
C VAL A 486 -55.74 -6.47 -43.93
N THR A 487 -55.16 -5.30 -44.25
CA THR A 487 -54.45 -4.83 -45.50
C THR A 487 -53.83 -3.43 -45.19
N ASP A 488 -52.69 -2.92 -45.69
CA ASP A 488 -51.83 -3.29 -46.84
C ASP A 488 -50.35 -2.78 -46.70
N HIS A 489 -49.52 -3.11 -47.71
CA HIS A 489 -48.09 -2.84 -48.01
C HIS A 489 -47.29 -1.62 -47.44
N GLU A 490 -46.10 -1.96 -46.89
CA GLU A 490 -44.72 -1.49 -47.24
C GLU A 490 -44.17 -0.03 -47.14
N TRP A 491 -43.02 0.05 -46.43
CA TRP A 491 -41.78 0.85 -46.65
C TRP A 491 -41.52 2.25 -45.98
N ARG A 492 -40.42 2.24 -45.20
CA ARG A 492 -39.29 3.21 -45.08
C ARG A 492 -39.25 4.38 -44.05
N ARG A 493 -38.05 4.43 -43.42
CA ARG A 493 -37.24 5.56 -42.86
C ARG A 493 -37.49 6.13 -41.45
N GLU A 494 -36.50 5.86 -40.59
CA GLU A 494 -35.54 6.84 -40.01
C GLU A 494 -35.98 8.28 -39.65
N LEU A 495 -35.74 8.60 -38.37
CA LEU A 495 -35.05 9.79 -37.83
C LEU A 495 -35.42 11.21 -38.32
N SER A 496 -35.80 12.04 -37.35
CA SER A 496 -35.54 13.48 -37.33
C SER A 496 -35.41 13.99 -35.89
N GLU A 497 -34.17 14.22 -35.43
CA GLU A 497 -33.89 15.01 -34.22
C GLU A 497 -34.10 16.49 -34.55
N ALA A 498 -35.09 17.15 -33.93
CA ALA A 498 -35.22 18.62 -34.03
C ALA A 498 -36.10 19.28 -32.96
N TYR A 499 -37.24 18.67 -32.56
CA TYR A 499 -38.29 19.37 -31.79
C TYR A 499 -38.60 18.77 -30.42
N ALA A 500 -37.58 18.67 -29.58
CA ALA A 500 -37.76 18.90 -28.15
C ALA A 500 -37.75 20.42 -27.89
N LYS A 501 -38.93 21.03 -27.67
CA LYS A 501 -39.21 22.20 -26.78
C LYS A 501 -40.52 22.93 -27.14
N ARG A 502 -41.15 23.49 -26.08
CA ARG A 502 -42.29 24.45 -26.06
C ARG A 502 -43.70 23.91 -26.37
N ILE A 503 -44.30 23.26 -25.37
CA ILE A 503 -45.63 23.68 -24.87
C ILE A 503 -45.58 23.68 -23.33
N ASP A 504 -45.19 24.82 -22.76
CA ASP A 504 -45.66 25.27 -21.43
C ASP A 504 -47.06 25.93 -21.65
N THR A 505 -47.97 26.13 -20.69
CA THR A 505 -47.92 26.07 -19.20
C THR A 505 -49.36 25.90 -18.64
N TRP A 506 -49.52 26.11 -17.32
CA TRP A 506 -50.72 26.49 -16.51
C TRP A 506 -51.20 25.36 -15.57
N LEU A 507 -51.27 25.51 -14.24
CA LEU A 507 -50.75 26.49 -13.23
C LEU A 507 -50.52 25.65 -11.93
N ASP A 508 -49.77 26.03 -10.89
CA ASP A 508 -49.93 27.24 -10.08
C ASP A 508 -48.68 27.55 -9.21
N GLN A 509 -48.44 28.85 -8.97
CA GLN A 509 -47.64 29.51 -7.92
C GLN A 509 -46.35 28.83 -7.38
N GLU A 510 -45.16 29.44 -7.44
CA GLU A 510 -44.84 30.82 -7.00
C GLU A 510 -43.78 31.48 -7.92
N ILE A 511 -43.96 32.76 -8.29
CA ILE A 511 -43.12 33.47 -9.29
C ILE A 511 -42.68 34.84 -8.76
N VAL A 512 -41.35 35.09 -8.75
CA VAL A 512 -40.78 36.38 -9.17
C VAL A 512 -39.49 36.11 -9.97
N THR A 513 -39.62 36.01 -11.30
CA THR A 513 -38.49 36.05 -12.24
C THR A 513 -38.14 37.50 -12.56
N TYR A 514 -36.86 37.88 -12.47
CA TYR A 514 -36.33 38.95 -13.32
C TYR A 514 -35.81 38.32 -14.62
N GLY A 515 -36.63 38.44 -15.67
CA GLY A 515 -36.14 38.38 -17.04
C GLY A 515 -35.58 39.73 -17.46
N ASP A 516 -35.18 39.80 -18.73
CA ASP A 516 -34.82 41.00 -19.47
C ASP A 516 -33.60 41.80 -18.96
N ILE A 517 -32.50 41.71 -19.72
CA ILE A 517 -31.49 42.78 -19.74
C ILE A 517 -32.13 43.97 -20.47
N ALA A 518 -32.92 44.74 -19.72
CA ALA A 518 -33.54 45.96 -20.17
C ALA A 518 -32.51 47.10 -20.14
N GLY A 519 -32.07 47.54 -21.31
CA GLY A 519 -31.33 48.78 -21.50
C GLY A 519 -29.82 48.70 -21.23
N VAL A 520 -29.03 48.78 -22.30
CA VAL A 520 -27.63 49.24 -22.20
C VAL A 520 -27.68 50.76 -22.01
N VAL A 521 -27.40 51.23 -20.80
CA VAL A 521 -27.19 52.65 -20.51
C VAL A 521 -25.74 52.98 -20.81
N PHE A 522 -25.50 53.77 -21.86
CA PHE A 522 -24.18 54.36 -22.09
C PHE A 522 -23.99 55.50 -21.10
N VAL A 523 -22.82 55.56 -20.47
CA VAL A 523 -22.43 56.65 -19.57
C VAL A 523 -21.16 57.32 -20.05
N ASP A 524 -20.99 58.60 -19.75
CA ASP A 524 -19.72 59.30 -19.93
C ASP A 524 -18.68 58.89 -18.87
N ASN A 525 -17.45 59.41 -18.99
CA ASN A 525 -16.36 59.11 -18.04
C ASN A 525 -16.64 59.60 -16.61
N ASP A 526 -17.66 60.44 -16.39
CA ASP A 526 -18.09 60.94 -15.09
C ASP A 526 -19.35 60.22 -14.56
N GLY A 527 -19.86 59.21 -15.31
CA GLY A 527 -20.95 58.32 -14.90
C GLY A 527 -22.37 58.80 -15.24
N ASN A 528 -22.53 59.84 -16.07
CA ASN A 528 -23.85 60.37 -16.43
C ASN A 528 -24.44 59.64 -17.66
N PRO A 529 -25.75 59.33 -17.68
CA PRO A 529 -26.40 58.70 -18.85
C PRO A 529 -26.31 59.54 -20.13
N MET A 530 -25.94 58.91 -21.23
CA MET A 530 -25.86 59.52 -22.57
C MET A 530 -27.06 59.10 -23.44
N ASP A 531 -28.04 59.98 -23.57
CA ASP A 531 -29.27 59.72 -24.35
C ASP A 531 -29.09 59.77 -25.88
N ASN A 532 -27.91 60.15 -26.40
CA ASN A 532 -27.59 60.09 -27.83
C ASN A 532 -26.14 59.69 -28.06
N LEU A 533 -25.92 58.60 -28.81
CA LEU A 533 -24.62 58.22 -29.32
C LEU A 533 -24.26 59.08 -30.56
N PRO A 534 -23.02 59.59 -30.69
CA PRO A 534 -22.56 60.16 -31.94
C PRO A 534 -22.53 59.11 -33.06
N ASP A 535 -22.96 59.50 -34.26
CA ASP A 535 -22.96 58.64 -35.44
C ASP A 535 -21.53 58.13 -35.73
N GLY A 536 -21.33 56.81 -35.64
CA GLY A 536 -20.04 56.14 -35.86
C GLY A 536 -19.42 55.41 -34.66
N ALA A 537 -20.06 55.39 -33.49
CA ALA A 537 -19.58 54.59 -32.35
C ALA A 537 -19.69 53.06 -32.60
N THR A 538 -18.59 52.32 -32.45
CA THR A 538 -18.56 50.85 -32.52
C THR A 538 -18.18 50.22 -31.18
N TYR A 539 -18.94 49.20 -30.78
CA TYR A 539 -18.72 48.46 -29.53
C TYR A 539 -17.60 47.41 -29.70
N ASN A 540 -16.53 47.53 -28.92
CA ASN A 540 -15.47 46.53 -28.86
C ASN A 540 -15.76 45.52 -27.73
N GLN A 541 -16.14 44.30 -28.10
CA GLN A 541 -16.53 43.24 -27.18
C GLN A 541 -15.33 42.53 -26.49
N ASN A 542 -14.09 42.97 -26.78
CA ASN A 542 -12.84 42.44 -26.23
C ASN A 542 -12.03 43.51 -25.46
N ALA A 543 -12.70 44.32 -24.64
CA ALA A 543 -12.06 45.00 -23.50
C ALA A 543 -12.27 44.12 -22.24
N PRO A 544 -11.31 44.07 -21.30
CA PRO A 544 -11.24 43.05 -20.24
C PRO A 544 -12.35 43.15 -19.19
#